data_AF-A0A0F2LLX8-F1
#
_entry.id   AF-A0A0F2LLX8-F1
#
_cell.length_a   1.000
_cell.length_b   1.000
_cell.length_c   1.000
_cell.angle_alpha   90.00
_cell.angle_beta   90.00
_cell.angle_gamma   90.00
#
_symmetry.space_group_name_H-M   'P 1'
#
loop_
_entity.id
_entity.type
_entity.pdbx_description
1 polymer ?
#
loop_
_entity_poly.entity_id
_entity_poly.type
_entity_poly.pdbx_seq_one_letter_code
_entity_poly.pdbx_strand_id
1 'polypeptide(L)' 'MVTITLRKSRLLEKLKLTEGELEEVLFNLKSEIEPIDQENIAIEINADRLDMLSLGGIARAVKGIMGVELGEP' A
#
# COMPACT_ATOMS: atom_id res chain seq x y z
N MET A 1 -6.59 11.83 -8.24
CA MET A 1 -6.19 10.76 -7.32
C MET A 1 -7.43 10.03 -6.84
N VAL A 2 -7.28 8.77 -6.43
CA VAL A 2 -8.36 7.89 -5.94
C VAL A 2 -7.97 7.41 -4.56
N THR A 3 -8.86 7.59 -3.59
CA THR A 3 -8.62 7.17 -2.21
C THR A 3 -9.32 5.83 -1.94
N ILE A 4 -8.59 4.88 -1.36
CA ILE A 4 -9.18 3.63 -0.87
C ILE A 4 -8.93 3.49 0.63
N THR A 5 -9.94 2.98 1.34
CA THR A 5 -9.85 2.73 2.78
C THR A 5 -9.60 1.25 3.04
N LEU A 6 -8.60 0.94 3.86
CA LEU A 6 -8.19 -0.42 4.17
C LEU A 6 -7.98 -0.57 5.68
N ARG A 7 -8.14 -1.81 6.16
CA ARG A 7 -7.71 -2.16 7.53
C ARG A 7 -6.19 -2.18 7.60
N LYS A 8 -5.65 -1.35 8.48
CA LYS A 8 -4.24 -1.15 8.76
C LYS A 8 -3.54 -2.45 9.18
N SER A 9 -4.10 -3.14 10.19
CA SER A 9 -3.55 -4.40 10.70
C SER A 9 -3.38 -5.45 9.60
N ARG A 10 -4.39 -5.62 8.75
CA ARG A 10 -4.37 -6.58 7.65
C ARG A 10 -3.30 -6.29 6.60
N LEU A 11 -3.05 -5.01 6.31
CA LEU A 11 -2.03 -4.62 5.35
C LEU A 11 -0.61 -4.84 5.91
N LEU A 12 -0.39 -4.42 7.15
CA LEU A 12 0.89 -4.60 7.86
C LEU A 12 1.22 -6.09 8.05
N GLU A 13 0.25 -6.91 8.47
CA GLU A 13 0.44 -8.37 8.61
C GLU A 13 0.83 -9.04 7.29
N LYS A 14 0.20 -8.63 6.17
CA LYS A 14 0.47 -9.21 4.85
C LYS A 14 1.86 -8.84 4.31
N LEU A 15 2.32 -7.63 4.62
CA LEU A 15 3.59 -7.10 4.16
C LEU A 15 4.74 -7.36 5.13
N LYS A 16 4.44 -7.69 6.39
CA LYS A 16 5.40 -7.80 7.50
C LYS A 16 6.25 -6.53 7.65
N LEU A 17 5.61 -5.38 7.47
CA LEU A 17 6.21 -4.05 7.60
C LEU A 17 5.68 -3.32 8.82
N THR A 18 6.46 -2.39 9.32
CA THR A 18 6.01 -1.33 10.23
C THR A 18 5.27 -0.24 9.46
N GLU A 19 4.55 0.62 10.19
CA GLU A 19 3.81 1.74 9.59
C GLU A 19 4.72 2.72 8.88
N GLY A 20 5.87 3.07 9.48
CA GLY A 20 6.83 4.00 8.88
C GLY A 20 7.45 3.45 7.59
N GLU A 21 7.78 2.15 7.56
CA GLU A 21 8.27 1.51 6.33
C GLU A 21 7.19 1.50 5.24
N LEU A 22 5.93 1.23 5.60
CA LEU A 22 4.82 1.25 4.66
C LEU A 22 4.63 2.65 4.04
N GLU A 23 4.71 3.69 4.87
CA GLU A 23 4.61 5.09 4.45
C GLU A 23 5.74 5.47 3.48
N GLU A 24 6.98 5.13 3.81
CA GLU A 24 8.14 5.38 2.94
C GLU A 24 8.01 4.66 1.59
N VAL A 25 7.58 3.39 1.60
CA VAL A 25 7.43 2.62 0.37
C VAL A 25 6.28 3.15 -0.49
N LEU A 26 5.14 3.51 0.12
CA LEU A 26 4.01 4.08 -0.63
C LEU A 26 4.35 5.47 -1.17
N PHE A 27 5.12 6.28 -0.44
CA PHE A 27 5.64 7.55 -0.93
C PHE A 27 6.51 7.37 -2.18
N ASN A 28 7.41 6.38 -2.18
CA ASN A 28 8.20 6.01 -3.37
C ASN A 28 7.34 5.52 -4.55
N LEU A 29 6.14 5.00 -4.29
CA LEU A 29 5.12 4.64 -5.28
C LEU A 29 4.20 5.81 -5.67
N LYS A 30 4.50 7.05 -5.24
CA LYS A 30 3.68 8.24 -5.45
C LYS A 30 2.26 8.10 -4.88
N SER A 31 2.14 7.42 -3.75
CA SER A 31 0.90 7.26 -2.99
C SER A 31 1.10 7.77 -1.57
N GLU A 32 0.04 8.31 -0.98
CA GLU A 32 0.08 8.91 0.36
C GLU A 32 -0.83 8.13 1.30
N ILE A 33 -0.45 8.04 2.58
CA ILE A 33 -1.27 7.40 3.62
C ILE A 33 -1.85 8.49 4.50
N GLU A 34 -3.16 8.45 4.71
CA GLU A 34 -3.84 9.27 5.71
C GLU A 34 -4.46 8.37 6.79
N PRO A 35 -4.10 8.53 8.08
CA PRO A 35 -4.75 7.80 9.15
C PRO A 35 -6.19 8.29 9.33
N ILE A 36 -7.14 7.36 9.33
CA ILE A 36 -8.56 7.67 9.60
C ILE A 36 -8.85 7.44 11.08
N ASP A 37 -8.47 6.27 11.59
CA ASP A 37 -8.63 5.85 12.98
C ASP A 37 -7.56 4.82 13.38
N GLN A 38 -7.73 4.15 14.53
CA GLN A 38 -6.76 3.17 15.02
C GLN A 38 -6.68 1.88 14.16
N GLU A 39 -7.76 1.51 13.47
CA GLU A 39 -7.84 0.30 12.66
C GLU A 39 -7.75 0.55 11.15
N ASN A 40 -8.09 1.77 10.69
CA ASN A 40 -8.25 2.09 9.28
C ASN A 40 -7.31 3.19 8.80
N ILE A 41 -6.79 2.99 7.60
CA ILE A 41 -5.99 3.98 6.86
C ILE A 41 -6.65 4.24 5.50
N ALA A 42 -6.59 5.49 5.06
CA ALA A 42 -6.85 5.87 3.69
C ALA A 42 -5.52 5.86 2.93
N ILE A 43 -5.52 5.34 1.71
CA ILE A 43 -4.37 5.44 0.81
C ILE A 43 -4.83 6.19 -0.42
N GLU A 44 -4.22 7.34 -0.66
CA GLU A 44 -4.44 8.14 -1.85
C GLU A 44 -3.50 7.66 -2.95
N ILE A 45 -4.11 7.11 -4.01
CA ILE A 45 -3.44 6.42 -5.10
C ILE A 45 -3.59 7.26 -6.36
N ASN A 46 -2.55 7.28 -7.18
CA ASN A 46 -2.63 7.94 -8.48
C ASN A 46 -3.60 7.22 -9.42
N ALA A 47 -4.39 7.98 -10.19
CA ALA A 47 -5.51 7.43 -10.95
C ALA A 47 -5.08 6.52 -12.12
N ASP A 48 -3.82 6.59 -12.53
CA ASP A 48 -3.19 5.72 -13.53
C ASP A 48 -2.78 4.34 -12.97
N ARG A 49 -2.79 4.15 -11.65
CA ARG A 49 -2.42 2.90 -10.95
C ARG A 49 -3.63 2.09 -10.51
N LEU A 50 -4.46 1.69 -11.48
CA LEU A 50 -5.64 0.86 -11.24
C LEU A 50 -5.28 -0.49 -10.57
N ASP A 51 -4.06 -0.98 -10.76
CA ASP A 51 -3.54 -2.18 -10.14
C ASP A 51 -3.51 -2.08 -8.61
N MET A 52 -3.32 -0.87 -8.05
CA MET A 52 -3.23 -0.62 -6.61
C MET A 52 -4.59 -0.38 -5.93
N LEU A 53 -5.72 -0.40 -6.64
CA LEU A 53 -7.05 -0.17 -6.06
C LEU A 53 -7.58 -1.33 -5.19
N SER A 54 -6.70 -2.22 -4.77
CA SER A 54 -7.01 -3.35 -3.89
C SER A 54 -5.84 -3.65 -2.97
N LEU A 55 -6.13 -4.28 -1.82
CA LEU A 55 -5.10 -4.76 -0.89
C LEU A 55 -4.12 -5.75 -1.54
N GLY A 56 -4.58 -6.54 -2.52
CA GLY A 56 -3.72 -7.44 -3.30
C GLY A 56 -2.73 -6.68 -4.18
N GLY A 57 -3.24 -5.66 -4.86
CA GLY A 57 -2.49 -4.75 -5.71
C GLY A 57 -1.37 -4.01 -5.00
N ILE A 58 -1.72 -3.33 -3.90
CA ILE A 58 -0.74 -2.64 -3.06
C ILE A 58 0.32 -3.61 -2.56
N ALA A 59 -0.09 -4.78 -2.04
CA ALA A 59 0.86 -5.75 -1.53
C ALA A 59 1.85 -6.20 -2.62
N ARG A 60 1.38 -6.39 -3.86
CA ARG A 60 2.23 -6.74 -5.00
C ARG A 60 3.19 -5.61 -5.35
N ALA A 61 2.70 -4.37 -5.44
CA ALA A 61 3.52 -3.20 -5.76
C ALA A 61 4.62 -2.97 -4.72
N VAL A 62 4.28 -3.07 -3.42
CA VAL A 62 5.21 -2.95 -2.30
C VAL A 62 6.27 -4.06 -2.35
N LYS A 63 5.87 -5.32 -2.53
CA LYS A 63 6.84 -6.41 -2.66
C LYS A 63 7.76 -6.26 -3.88
N GLY A 64 7.23 -5.74 -4.98
CA GLY A 64 7.99 -5.50 -6.21
C GLY A 64 9.08 -4.43 -6.01
N ILE A 65 8.74 -3.29 -5.41
CA ILE A 65 9.71 -2.21 -5.16
C ILE A 65 10.74 -2.60 -4.08
N MET A 66 10.36 -3.44 -3.13
CA MET A 66 11.28 -4.02 -2.13
C MET A 66 12.15 -5.17 -2.66
N GLY A 67 11.91 -5.66 -3.89
CA GLY A 67 12.65 -6.79 -4.46
C GLY A 67 12.34 -8.15 -3.84
N VAL A 68 11.21 -8.30 -3.14
CA VAL A 68 10.81 -9.55 -2.46
C VAL A 68 10.17 -10.54 -3.44
N GLU A 69 9.28 -10.06 -4.29
CA GLU A 69 8.64 -10.83 -5.36
C GLU A 69 8.77 -10.02 -6.65
N LEU A 70 9.48 -10.57 -7.63
CA LEU A 70 9.79 -9.94 -8.91
C LEU A 70 9.19 -10.77 -10.05
N GLY A 71 8.60 -10.10 -11.06
CA GLY A 71 8.04 -10.74 -12.25
C GLY A 71 6.52 -10.94 -12.24
N GLU A 72 6.01 -11.69 -13.23
CA GLU A 72 4.61 -12.13 -13.25
C GLU A 72 4.36 -13.23 -12.20
N PRO A 73 3.18 -13.23 -11.54
CA PRO A 73 2.80 -14.25 -10.57
C PRO A 73 2.60 -15.64 -11.18
#